data_AF-I6YC53-F1
#
_entry.id   AF-I6YC53-F1
#
_cell.length_a   1.000
_cell.length_b   1.000
_cell.length_c   1.000
_cell.angle_alpha   90.00
_cell.angle_beta   90.00
_cell.angle_gamma   90.00
#
_symmetry.space_group_name_H-M   'P 1'
#
loop_
_entity.id
_entity.type
_entity.pdbx_description
1 polymer ?
#
loop_
_entity_poly.entity_id
_entity_poly.type
_entity_poly.pdbx_seq_one_letter_code
_entity_poly.pdbx_strand_id
1 'polypeptide(L)'
;MNADPVLSYNFDAIEYSVRQEIHTTAARFNAALQELRSQIAPLQQLWTREAAAAYHAEQLKWHQAASALNEILIDLGNAVRHGADDVAHADRRAAGAWAR
;
A
#
# COMPACT_ATOMS: atom_id res chain seq x y z
N MET A 1 7.98 35.95 3.14
CA MET A 1 7.32 34.87 2.37
C MET A 1 8.01 33.58 2.75
N ASN A 2 7.29 32.66 3.41
CA ASN A 2 7.79 31.36 3.89
C ASN A 2 6.68 30.33 3.65
N ALA A 3 6.50 29.87 2.41
CA ALA A 3 5.44 28.92 2.06
C ALA A 3 5.94 27.48 1.86
N ASP A 4 7.26 27.27 1.91
CA ASP A 4 7.91 26.09 1.32
C ASP A 4 8.09 24.87 2.27
N PRO A 5 8.30 25.03 3.59
CA PRO A 5 8.40 23.87 4.47
C PRO A 5 7.03 23.23 4.79
N VAL A 6 5.95 24.00 4.72
CA VAL A 6 4.61 23.52 5.09
C VAL A 6 4.06 22.55 4.04
N LEU A 7 4.25 22.84 2.75
CA LEU A 7 3.72 22.00 1.68
C LEU A 7 4.43 20.64 1.64
N SER A 8 5.76 20.62 1.75
CA SER A 8 6.54 19.36 1.83
C SER A 8 6.13 18.53 3.04
N TYR A 9 6.06 19.15 4.23
CA TYR A 9 5.66 18.46 5.46
C TYR A 9 4.28 17.81 5.33
N ASN A 10 3.33 18.49 4.67
CA ASN A 10 2.00 17.95 4.46
C ASN A 10 2.02 16.73 3.53
N PHE A 11 2.78 16.77 2.42
CA PHE A 11 2.88 15.62 1.51
C PHE A 11 3.55 14.41 2.18
N ASP A 12 4.66 14.63 2.88
CA ASP A 12 5.38 13.57 3.59
C ASP A 12 4.50 12.95 4.69
N ALA A 13 3.75 13.77 5.44
CA ALA A 13 2.84 13.30 6.48
C ALA A 13 1.66 12.51 5.89
N ILE A 14 1.08 12.97 4.77
CA ILE A 14 0.01 12.25 4.07
C ILE A 14 0.52 10.90 3.57
N GLU A 15 1.68 10.87 2.90
CA GLU A 15 2.28 9.62 2.42
C GLU A 15 2.50 8.65 3.57
N TYR A 16 3.13 9.12 4.64
CA TYR A 16 3.46 8.29 5.79
C TYR A 16 2.21 7.67 6.39
N SER A 17 1.14 8.47 6.59
CA SER A 17 -0.14 7.99 7.11
C SER A 17 -0.76 6.93 6.21
N VAL A 18 -0.88 7.21 4.90
CA VAL A 18 -1.51 6.28 3.95
C VAL A 18 -0.71 4.98 3.85
N ARG A 19 0.62 5.07 3.80
CA ARG A 19 1.50 3.89 3.76
C ARG A 19 1.38 3.05 5.03
N GLN A 20 1.33 3.68 6.20
CA GLN A 20 1.10 3.02 7.48
C GLN A 20 -0.25 2.29 7.50
N GLU A 21 -1.32 2.91 7.02
CA GLU A 21 -2.66 2.31 6.95
C GLU A 21 -2.69 1.10 6.02
N ILE A 22 -2.08 1.19 4.83
CA ILE A 22 -2.02 0.07 3.89
C ILE A 22 -1.16 -1.06 4.45
N HIS A 23 0.01 -0.78 5.03
CA HIS A 23 0.84 -1.81 5.68
C HIS A 23 0.10 -2.49 6.83
N THR A 24 -0.62 -1.72 7.66
CA THR A 24 -1.43 -2.26 8.75
C THR A 24 -2.53 -3.16 8.21
N THR A 25 -3.19 -2.75 7.12
CA THR A 25 -4.24 -3.53 6.47
C THR A 25 -3.69 -4.82 5.87
N ALA A 26 -2.55 -4.75 5.17
CA ALA A 26 -1.87 -5.91 4.61
C ALA A 26 -1.42 -6.89 5.71
N ALA A 27 -0.89 -6.39 6.83
CA ALA A 27 -0.51 -7.22 7.96
C ALA A 27 -1.72 -7.94 8.58
N ARG A 28 -2.83 -7.22 8.79
CA ARG A 28 -4.09 -7.80 9.28
C ARG A 28 -4.65 -8.85 8.32
N PHE A 29 -4.63 -8.57 7.01
CA PHE A 29 -5.06 -9.50 5.99
C PHE A 29 -4.24 -10.80 6.02
N ASN A 30 -2.92 -10.68 6.02
CA ASN A 30 -2.03 -11.84 6.09
C ASN A 30 -2.21 -12.65 7.38
N ALA A 31 -2.41 -11.99 8.53
CA ALA A 31 -2.69 -12.66 9.79
C ALA A 31 -4.02 -13.45 9.73
N ALA A 32 -5.08 -12.85 9.16
CA ALA A 32 -6.36 -13.53 8.97
C ALA A 32 -6.23 -14.76 8.05
N LEU A 33 -5.43 -14.67 6.99
CA LEU A 33 -5.14 -15.80 6.11
C LEU A 33 -4.37 -16.92 6.81
N GLN A 34 -3.39 -16.58 7.64
CA GLN A 34 -2.64 -17.56 8.43
C GLN A 34 -3.55 -18.29 9.41
N GLU A 35 -4.43 -17.56 10.07
CA GLU A 35 -5.44 -18.12 10.98
C GLU A 35 -6.41 -19.04 10.24
N LEU A 36 -6.93 -18.61 9.08
CA LEU A 36 -7.80 -19.44 8.28
C LEU A 36 -7.11 -20.74 7.82
N ARG A 37 -5.83 -20.66 7.43
CA ARG A 37 -5.02 -21.84 7.08
C ARG A 37 -4.83 -22.78 8.26
N SER A 38 -4.62 -22.26 9.47
CA SER A 38 -4.43 -23.08 10.67
C SER A 38 -5.72 -23.85 11.02
N GLN A 39 -6.88 -23.18 10.92
CA GLN A 39 -8.18 -23.78 11.18
C GLN A 39 -8.57 -24.84 10.14
N ILE A 40 -8.16 -24.63 8.89
CA ILE A 40 -8.46 -25.54 7.78
C ILE A 40 -7.54 -26.77 7.77
N ALA A 41 -6.29 -26.67 8.23
CA ALA A 41 -5.31 -27.75 8.11
C ALA A 41 -5.81 -29.13 8.60
N PRO A 42 -6.51 -29.26 9.76
CA PRO A 42 -7.07 -30.54 10.19
C PRO A 42 -8.18 -31.07 9.27
N LEU A 43 -8.95 -30.18 8.63
CA LEU A 43 -10.06 -30.54 7.75
C LEU A 43 -9.58 -31.07 6.40
N GLN A 44 -8.34 -30.79 6.00
CA GLN A 44 -7.79 -31.25 4.71
C GLN A 44 -7.79 -32.77 4.56
N GLN A 45 -7.72 -33.51 5.66
CA GLN A 45 -7.80 -34.98 5.64
C GLN A 45 -9.19 -35.50 5.24
N LEU A 46 -10.22 -34.66 5.38
CA LEU A 46 -11.62 -34.99 5.08
C LEU A 46 -12.11 -34.38 3.76
N TRP A 47 -11.24 -33.66 3.04
CA TRP A 47 -11.64 -32.94 1.85
C TRP A 47 -11.99 -33.87 0.70
N THR A 48 -13.16 -33.61 0.11
CA THR A 48 -13.45 -34.10 -1.23
C THR A 48 -12.64 -33.30 -2.25
N ARG A 49 -12.58 -33.81 -3.48
CA ARG A 49 -11.88 -33.13 -4.59
C ARG A 49 -12.46 -31.73 -4.83
N GLU A 50 -13.77 -31.59 -4.70
CA GLU A 50 -14.50 -30.33 -4.88
C GLU A 50 -14.13 -29.30 -3.81
N ALA A 51 -14.04 -29.73 -2.54
CA ALA A 51 -13.64 -28.85 -1.43
C ALA A 51 -12.20 -28.34 -1.62
N ALA A 52 -11.29 -29.23 -2.03
CA ALA A 52 -9.91 -28.85 -2.33
C ALA A 52 -9.82 -27.84 -3.49
N ALA A 53 -10.61 -28.03 -4.55
CA ALA A 53 -10.66 -27.11 -5.69
C ALA A 53 -11.21 -25.73 -5.29
N ALA A 54 -12.29 -25.70 -4.48
CA ALA A 54 -12.87 -24.45 -3.99
C ALA A 54 -11.89 -23.67 -3.10
N TYR A 55 -11.20 -24.36 -2.20
CA TYR A 55 -10.18 -23.74 -1.36
C TYR A 55 -9.02 -23.19 -2.18
N HIS A 56 -8.53 -23.93 -3.17
CA HIS A 56 -7.46 -23.46 -4.04
C HIS A 56 -7.86 -22.21 -4.83
N ALA A 57 -9.09 -22.15 -5.34
CA ALA A 57 -9.62 -20.96 -6.01
C ALA A 57 -9.65 -19.75 -5.07
N GLU A 58 -10.02 -19.96 -3.81
CA GLU A 58 -10.06 -18.90 -2.81
C GLU A 58 -8.64 -18.43 -2.39
N GLN A 59 -7.69 -19.36 -2.24
CA GLN A 59 -6.27 -19.04 -2.04
C GLN A 59 -5.71 -18.15 -3.16
N LEU A 60 -6.08 -18.43 -4.41
CA LEU A 60 -5.64 -17.63 -5.55
C LEU A 60 -6.16 -16.19 -5.44
N LYS A 61 -7.43 -15.99 -5.08
CA LYS A 61 -8.00 -14.65 -4.88
C LYS A 61 -7.29 -13.89 -3.76
N TRP A 62 -6.97 -14.57 -2.65
CA TRP A 62 -6.26 -13.93 -1.55
C TRP A 62 -4.86 -13.50 -1.94
N HIS A 63 -4.15 -14.34 -2.71
CA HIS A 63 -2.84 -13.99 -3.22
C HIS A 63 -2.90 -12.79 -4.16
N GLN A 64 -3.89 -12.76 -5.07
CA GLN A 64 -4.13 -11.60 -5.95
C GLN A 64 -4.40 -10.32 -5.16
N ALA A 65 -5.22 -10.38 -4.10
CA ALA A 65 -5.49 -9.23 -3.24
C ALA A 65 -4.24 -8.74 -2.50
N ALA A 66 -3.41 -9.65 -1.97
CA ALA A 66 -2.14 -9.29 -1.35
C ALA A 66 -1.18 -8.62 -2.34
N SER A 67 -1.08 -9.15 -3.57
CA SER A 67 -0.27 -8.56 -4.62
C SER A 67 -0.75 -7.15 -5.00
N ALA A 68 -2.06 -6.96 -5.18
CA ALA A 68 -2.64 -5.65 -5.47
C ALA A 68 -2.37 -4.63 -4.34
N LEU A 69 -2.43 -5.05 -3.07
CA LEU A 69 -2.07 -4.18 -1.94
C LEU A 69 -0.60 -3.75 -1.99
N ASN A 70 0.31 -4.66 -2.37
CA ASN A 70 1.72 -4.33 -2.55
C ASN A 70 1.97 -3.40 -3.74
N GLU A 71 1.24 -3.59 -4.84
CA GLU A 71 1.29 -2.69 -6.00
C GLU A 71 0.85 -1.27 -5.62
N ILE A 72 -0.26 -1.13 -4.89
CA ILE A 72 -0.73 0.18 -4.38
C ILE A 72 0.35 0.85 -3.50
N LEU A 73 1.06 0.09 -2.66
CA LEU A 73 2.16 0.64 -1.85
C LEU A 73 3.30 1.20 -2.71
N ILE A 74 3.66 0.50 -3.78
CA ILE A 74 4.70 0.92 -4.72
C ILE A 74 4.24 2.16 -5.49
N ASP A 75 3.01 2.16 -5.99
CA ASP A 75 2.43 3.26 -6.75
C ASP A 75 2.30 4.52 -5.89
N LEU A 76 1.90 4.38 -4.63
CA LEU A 76 1.85 5.48 -3.67
C LEU A 76 3.23 6.08 -3.42
N GLY A 77 4.23 5.24 -3.15
CA GLY A 77 5.60 5.70 -2.93
C GLY A 77 6.19 6.42 -4.16
N ASN A 78 5.87 5.92 -5.36
CA ASN A 78 6.22 6.62 -6.60
C ASN A 78 5.48 7.96 -6.70
N ALA A 79 4.17 8.00 -6.51
CA ALA A 79 3.37 9.22 -6.62
C ALA A 79 3.86 10.32 -5.68
N VAL A 80 4.25 9.97 -4.46
CA VAL A 80 4.73 10.95 -3.48
C VAL A 80 6.09 11.52 -3.86
N ARG A 81 7.03 10.67 -4.30
CA ARG A 81 8.32 11.15 -4.80
C ARG A 81 8.14 12.14 -5.96
N HIS A 82 7.29 11.81 -6.94
CA HIS A 82 6.99 12.71 -8.05
C HIS A 82 6.35 14.02 -7.58
N GLY A 83 5.40 13.95 -6.64
CA GLY A 83 4.76 15.15 -6.08
C GLY A 83 5.74 16.05 -5.32
N ALA A 84 6.64 15.48 -4.53
CA ALA A 84 7.68 16.22 -3.82
C ALA A 84 8.65 16.90 -4.79
N ASP A 85 9.06 16.19 -5.86
CA ASP A 85 9.91 16.74 -6.91
C ASP A 85 9.21 17.92 -7.61
N ASP A 86 7.94 17.77 -7.99
CA ASP A 86 7.15 18.81 -8.66
C ASP A 86 7.01 20.07 -7.80
N VAL A 87 6.76 19.90 -6.49
CA VAL A 87 6.70 21.00 -5.52
C VAL A 87 8.06 21.69 -5.40
N ALA A 88 9.14 20.93 -5.24
CA ALA A 88 10.49 21.48 -5.17
C ALA A 88 10.90 22.21 -6.47
N HIS A 89 10.42 21.74 -7.63
CA HIS A 89 10.60 22.43 -8.91
C HIS A 89 9.77 23.71 -9.01
N ALA A 90 8.53 23.70 -8.52
CA ALA A 90 7.67 24.89 -8.51
C ALA A 90 8.22 25.98 -7.59
N ASP A 91 8.68 25.62 -6.39
CA ASP A 91 9.30 26.53 -5.44
C ASP A 91 10.56 27.20 -6.03
N ARG A 92 11.49 26.41 -6.57
CA ARG A 92 12.70 26.94 -7.25
C ARG A 92 12.37 27.91 -8.38
N ARG A 93 11.31 27.67 -9.16
CA ARG A 93 10.85 28.60 -10.21
C ARG A 93 10.28 29.89 -9.62
N ALA A 94 9.50 29.80 -8.55
CA ALA A 94 8.92 30.97 -7.88
C ALA A 94 10.00 31.85 -7.25
N ALA A 95 10.96 31.26 -6.54
CA ALA A 95 12.11 31.98 -5.98
C ALA A 95 12.93 32.70 -7.06
N GLY A 96 13.18 32.03 -8.20
CA GLY A 96 13.88 32.63 -9.34
C GLY A 96 13.12 33.77 -10.02
N ALA A 97 11.78 33.79 -9.94
CA ALA A 97 10.97 34.88 -10.47
C ALA A 97 11.04 36.15 -9.61
N TRP A 98 11.30 36.01 -8.31
CA TRP A 98 11.39 37.15 -7.38
C TRP A 98 12.81 37.71 -7.26
N ALA A 99 13.81 36.98 -7.76
CA ALA A 99 15.19 37.45 -7.87
C ALA A 99 15.44 38.33 -9.12
N ARG A 100 14.40 38.63 -9.92
CA ARG A 100 14.43 39.56 -11.05
C ARG A 100 13.69 40.84 -10.70
#